data_AF-A0A5M8FD66-F1
#
_entry.id   AF-A0A5M8FD66-F1
#
_cell.length_a   1.000
_cell.length_b   1.000
_cell.length_c   1.000
_cell.angle_alpha   90.00
_cell.angle_beta   90.00
_cell.angle_gamma   90.00
#
_symmetry.space_group_name_H-M   'P 1'
#
loop_
_entity.id
_entity.type
_entity.pdbx_description
1 polymer ?
#
loop_
_entity_poly.entity_id
_entity_poly.type
_entity_poly.pdbx_seq_one_letter_code
_entity_poly.pdbx_strand_id
1 'polypeptide(L)'
;MKVPYLMADPKVAEPEHPEEDWKIWTVINPATWMMPWFIVLMVQMWMIHWYALDLPGYGWKDSVRVAEPVAVTAPAPAAKTASVIQ
;
A
#
# COMPACT_ATOMS: atom_id res chain seq x y z
N MET A 1 24.42 -16.86 4.97
CA MET A 1 25.03 -17.01 6.30
C MET A 1 24.29 -18.12 7.02
N LYS A 2 24.96 -19.21 7.40
CA LYS A 2 24.35 -20.31 8.13
C LYS A 2 24.17 -19.84 9.57
N VAL A 3 22.96 -19.39 9.94
CA VAL A 3 22.69 -18.97 11.32
C VAL A 3 22.80 -20.21 12.21
N PRO A 4 23.66 -20.21 13.23
CA PRO A 4 23.75 -21.31 14.17
C PRO A 4 22.42 -21.36 14.88
N TYR A 5 21.63 -22.38 14.58
CA TYR A 5 20.49 -22.72 15.38
C TYR A 5 21.11 -23.05 16.78
N LEU A 6 20.75 -22.29 17.80
CA LEU A 6 21.33 -22.41 19.15
C LEU A 6 20.55 -23.51 19.90
N MET A 7 21.14 -24.69 20.18
CA MET A 7 20.70 -25.72 21.19
C MET A 7 19.78 -26.96 20.87
N ALA A 8 19.59 -27.38 19.64
CA ALA A 8 18.97 -28.59 19.11
C ALA A 8 20.07 -29.63 18.86
N ASP A 9 19.98 -30.74 19.56
CA ASP A 9 20.78 -31.93 19.30
C ASP A 9 21.13 -32.06 17.80
N PRO A 10 22.39 -32.26 17.38
CA PRO A 10 22.76 -32.43 15.97
C PRO A 10 22.01 -33.57 15.25
N LYS A 11 21.20 -34.37 15.97
CA LYS A 11 20.20 -35.29 15.43
C LYS A 11 18.92 -34.61 14.91
N VAL A 12 18.65 -33.35 15.25
CA VAL A 12 17.49 -32.59 14.79
C VAL A 12 17.80 -32.05 13.40
N ALA A 13 16.98 -32.43 12.42
CA ALA A 13 17.14 -32.01 11.04
C ALA A 13 17.07 -30.48 10.90
N GLU A 14 17.91 -29.90 10.04
CA GLU A 14 17.80 -28.50 9.63
C GLU A 14 16.48 -28.35 8.84
N PRO A 15 15.53 -27.50 9.29
CA PRO A 15 14.28 -27.31 8.57
C PRO A 15 14.51 -26.60 7.23
N GLU A 16 13.91 -27.12 6.18
CA GLU A 16 13.97 -26.54 4.84
C GLU A 16 12.80 -25.57 4.64
N HIS A 17 13.12 -24.29 4.45
CA HIS A 17 12.14 -23.24 4.19
C HIS A 17 12.09 -22.95 2.69
N PRO A 18 10.90 -22.84 2.06
CA PRO A 18 9.58 -22.65 2.69
C PRO A 18 8.75 -23.94 2.88
N GLU A 19 9.23 -25.09 2.43
CA GLU A 19 8.44 -26.33 2.38
C GLU A 19 7.95 -26.79 3.76
N GLU A 20 8.72 -26.53 4.82
CA GLU A 20 8.39 -26.92 6.17
C GLU A 20 7.73 -25.81 7.02
N ASP A 21 7.49 -24.62 6.47
CA ASP A 21 6.95 -23.47 7.22
C ASP A 21 5.57 -23.71 7.81
N TRP A 22 4.76 -24.56 7.18
CA TRP A 22 3.45 -24.94 7.70
C TRP A 22 3.53 -25.58 9.10
N LYS A 23 4.70 -26.13 9.49
CA LYS A 23 4.93 -26.70 10.82
C LYS A 23 4.86 -25.65 11.92
N ILE A 24 4.92 -24.35 11.64
CA ILE A 24 4.72 -23.30 12.66
C ILE A 24 3.38 -23.45 13.40
N TRP A 25 2.35 -23.95 12.70
CA TRP A 25 1.02 -24.17 13.25
C TRP A 25 0.95 -25.35 14.23
N THR A 26 2.02 -26.15 14.34
CA THR A 26 2.14 -27.19 15.39
C THR A 26 2.55 -26.61 16.74
N VAL A 27 3.08 -25.38 16.76
CA VAL A 27 3.50 -24.66 17.97
C VAL A 27 2.52 -23.53 18.28
N ILE A 28 2.05 -22.83 17.26
CA ILE A 28 1.16 -21.67 17.39
C ILE A 28 -0.25 -22.05 16.90
N ASN A 29 -1.26 -21.88 17.75
CA ASN A 29 -2.65 -22.09 17.34
C ASN A 29 -3.12 -20.95 16.41
N PRO A 30 -3.44 -21.23 15.13
CA PRO A 30 -3.88 -20.21 14.18
C PRO A 30 -5.19 -19.54 14.62
N ALA A 31 -6.12 -20.26 15.24
CA ALA A 31 -7.39 -19.69 15.68
C ALA A 31 -7.21 -18.66 16.81
N THR A 32 -6.19 -18.84 17.66
CA THR A 32 -5.88 -17.90 18.74
C THR A 32 -5.06 -16.71 18.25
N TRP A 33 -4.12 -16.93 17.32
CA TRP A 33 -3.12 -15.93 16.94
C TRP A 33 -3.43 -15.15 15.67
N MET A 34 -4.33 -15.62 14.82
CA MET A 34 -4.68 -14.91 13.57
C MET A 34 -5.32 -13.54 13.84
N MET A 35 -6.23 -13.43 14.82
CA MET A 35 -6.83 -12.14 15.17
C MET A 35 -5.83 -11.14 15.78
N PRO A 36 -4.97 -11.51 16.74
CA PRO A 36 -3.87 -10.66 17.19
C PRO A 36 -2.99 -10.13 16.05
N TRP A 37 -2.64 -10.98 15.07
CA TRP A 37 -1.84 -10.53 13.93
C TRP A 37 -2.57 -9.51 13.06
N PHE A 38 -3.88 -9.68 12.80
CA PHE A 38 -4.66 -8.66 12.10
C PHE A 38 -4.76 -7.35 12.88
N ILE A 39 -4.82 -7.40 14.21
CA ILE A 39 -4.79 -6.19 15.05
C ILE A 39 -3.44 -5.48 14.89
N VAL A 40 -2.32 -6.21 14.96
CA VAL A 40 -0.99 -5.65 14.74
C VAL A 40 -0.89 -5.00 13.35
N LEU A 41 -1.37 -5.68 12.31
CA LEU A 41 -1.40 -5.12 10.94
C LEU A 41 -2.29 -3.87 10.84
N MET A 42 -3.42 -3.83 11.55
CA MET A 42 -4.26 -2.63 11.62
C MET A 42 -3.54 -1.47 12.30
N VAL A 43 -2.94 -1.71 13.46
CA VAL A 43 -2.18 -0.68 14.17
C VAL A 43 -1.02 -0.18 13.31
N GLN A 44 -0.31 -1.09 12.63
CA GLN A 44 0.78 -0.75 11.72
C GLN A 44 0.30 0.07 10.52
N MET A 45 -0.83 -0.29 9.91
CA MET A 45 -1.46 0.47 8.83
C MET A 45 -1.69 1.92 9.28
N TRP A 46 -2.38 2.13 10.40
CA TRP A 46 -2.68 3.48 10.90
C TRP A 46 -1.43 4.28 11.25
N MET A 47 -0.43 3.67 11.89
CA MET A 47 0.84 4.35 12.20
C MET A 47 1.53 4.88 10.94
N ILE A 48 1.62 4.05 9.90
CA ILE A 48 2.27 4.45 8.64
C ILE A 48 1.49 5.56 7.97
N HIS A 49 0.16 5.46 7.91
CA HIS A 49 -0.68 6.46 7.27
C HIS A 49 -0.64 7.79 8.03
N TRP A 50 -0.73 7.78 9.36
CA TRP A 50 -0.59 9.00 10.15
C TRP A 50 0.73 9.70 9.88
N TYR A 51 1.84 8.96 9.91
CA TYR A 51 3.15 9.53 9.62
C TYR A 51 3.24 10.06 8.17
N ALA A 52 2.81 9.25 7.19
CA ALA A 52 2.86 9.65 5.79
C ALA A 52 2.04 10.91 5.50
N LEU A 53 0.90 11.08 6.17
CA LEU A 53 -0.01 12.19 5.94
C LEU A 53 0.39 13.48 6.68
N ASP A 54 1.33 13.38 7.62
CA ASP A 54 1.98 14.52 8.28
C ASP A 54 3.17 15.05 7.48
N LEU A 55 3.73 14.25 6.57
CA LEU A 55 4.82 14.68 5.70
C LEU A 55 4.33 15.74 4.69
N PRO A 56 5.13 16.79 4.43
CA PRO A 56 4.78 17.81 3.45
C PRO A 56 4.63 17.20 2.05
N GLY A 57 3.52 17.49 1.37
CA GLY A 57 3.25 16.99 0.02
C GLY A 57 2.49 15.67 -0.06
N TYR A 58 2.27 14.99 1.07
CA TYR A 58 1.56 13.70 1.13
C TYR A 58 0.23 13.79 1.89
N GLY A 59 -0.01 14.86 2.64
CA GLY A 59 -1.26 15.08 3.37
C GLY A 59 -2.46 15.32 2.45
N TRP A 60 -3.68 15.04 2.94
CA TRP A 60 -4.92 15.23 2.16
C TRP A 60 -5.13 16.63 1.57
N LYS A 61 -4.53 17.66 2.18
CA LYS A 61 -4.59 19.05 1.72
C LYS A 61 -3.62 19.33 0.57
N ASP A 62 -2.55 18.54 0.51
CA ASP A 62 -1.48 18.63 -0.49
C ASP A 62 -1.74 17.71 -1.68
N SER A 63 -2.72 16.79 -1.54
CA SER A 63 -3.33 16.07 -2.65
C SER A 63 -3.84 17.07 -3.68
N VAL A 64 -3.01 17.33 -4.69
CA VAL A 64 -3.30 18.22 -5.80
C VAL A 64 -4.69 17.87 -6.32
N ARG A 65 -5.60 18.84 -6.27
CA ARG A 65 -6.86 18.83 -7.02
C ARG A 65 -6.57 18.14 -8.36
N VAL A 66 -7.19 17.00 -8.62
CA VAL A 66 -7.35 16.50 -9.99
C VAL A 66 -7.74 17.72 -10.80
N ALA A 67 -6.91 18.08 -11.78
CA ALA A 67 -7.13 19.26 -12.61
C ALA A 67 -8.63 19.31 -12.92
N GLU A 68 -9.30 20.38 -12.47
CA GLU A 68 -10.73 20.57 -12.70
C GLU A 68 -10.99 20.22 -14.16
N PRO A 69 -11.99 19.35 -14.46
CA PRO A 69 -12.17 18.83 -15.81
C PRO A 69 -12.18 20.04 -16.73
N VAL A 70 -11.17 20.11 -17.62
CA VAL A 70 -10.96 21.25 -18.51
C VAL A 70 -12.33 21.55 -19.10
N ALA A 71 -12.93 22.65 -18.66
CA ALA A 71 -14.25 23.04 -19.12
C ALA A 71 -14.10 23.06 -20.63
N VAL A 72 -14.80 22.16 -21.32
CA VAL A 72 -14.80 22.09 -22.77
C VAL A 72 -15.28 23.46 -23.21
N THR A 73 -14.34 24.34 -23.53
CA THR A 73 -14.63 25.66 -24.04
C THR A 73 -15.46 25.40 -25.27
N ALA A 74 -16.74 25.76 -25.21
CA ALA A 74 -17.58 25.78 -26.39
C ALA A 74 -16.80 26.50 -27.49
N PRO A 75 -16.73 25.95 -28.72
CA PRO A 75 -16.03 26.62 -29.80
C PRO A 75 -16.60 28.03 -29.93
N ALA A 76 -15.71 29.02 -29.98
CA ALA A 76 -16.04 30.43 -30.09
C ALA A 76 -17.09 30.64 -31.19
N PRO A 77 -18.11 31.50 -30.99
CA PRO A 77 -19.10 31.74 -32.03
C PRO A 77 -18.38 32.25 -33.27
N ALA A 78 -18.55 31.55 -34.38
CA ALA A 78 -17.95 31.91 -35.66
C ALA A 78 -18.24 33.38 -35.97
N ALA A 79 -17.18 34.18 -36.09
CA ALA A 79 -17.28 35.54 -36.58
C ALA A 79 -17.96 35.49 -37.96
N LYS A 80 -19.13 36.12 -38.09
CA LYS A 80 -19.77 36.33 -39.39
C LYS A 80 -18.78 37.09 -40.26
N THR A 81 -18.22 36.43 -41.26
CA THR A 81 -17.52 37.10 -42.36
C THR A 81 -18.52 38.04 -43.02
N ALA A 82 -18.38 39.34 -42.75
CA ALA A 82 -19.07 40.38 -43.48
C ALA A 82 -18.59 40.32 -44.92
N SER A 83 -19.45 39.86 -45.83
CA SER A 83 -19.26 40.03 -47.26
C SER A 83 -19.33 41.52 -47.57
N VAL A 84 -18.18 42.11 -47.92
CA VAL A 84 -18.10 43.43 -48.55
C VAL A 84 -17.64 43.20 -49.99
N ILE A 85 -18.65 43.17 -50.86
CA ILE A 85 -18.72 43.70 -52.22
C ILE A 85 -17.37 44.12 -52.84
N GLN A 86 -17.00 43.44 -53.93
CA GLN A 86 -16.40 44.07 -55.11
C GLN A 86 -16.86 43.37 -56.38
#